data_AF-A0A067MBF1-F1
#
_entry.id   AF-A0A067MBF1-F1
#
_cell.length_a   1.000
_cell.length_b   1.000
_cell.length_c   1.000
_cell.angle_alpha   90.00
_cell.angle_beta   90.00
_cell.angle_gamma   90.00
#
_symmetry.space_group_name_H-M   'P 1'
#
loop_
_entity.id
_entity.type
_entity.pdbx_description
1 polymer ?
#
loop_
_entity_poly.entity_id
_entity_poly.type
_entity_poly.pdbx_seq_one_letter_code
_entity_poly.pdbx_strand_id
1 'polypeptide(L)'
;MAALRLARLARTAPRPAVRFLSTPPTQPPASSTPPPPPAQNVSSLPSLDFAPPDAEPQRTGAKSAKDSLSSIERKRRVYSRAALALMGLGLGAGWLYMGREWEADEAKPKLEDTSTRVSRANARISEMLDYFNKPAWKELLPPPLPPTHQRPYTLLISIDDLLVTSVWDRQHGWRTAKRPGVDYFLAYLSQFYEIVVFTTQPSYTAIPILEKLDPFSWYISYKLFREATRSYNGQIVKDLKYLNRDLSKVIALDTSAEHLQLNPDSAVVIPRWKGDPSDRGLIGLIPFLESIGIHQPPDVRPILKAYEGKNIPLEYAKKEAEIKAKHIAEWEKEKKGKGGAVTGFTLSGLFGGPARPTSHTGPPPTYLEQKREEAQQLYRQEQEYLKANEAEFKRLRDEDIERQMKEMKGSLWGFLNGQMVLPPAEGEDAKKPSSS
;
A
#
# COMPACT_ATOMS: atom_id res chain seq x y z
N MET A 1 58.19 37.03 30.97
CA MET A 1 59.34 36.09 30.91
C MET A 1 58.91 34.92 30.02
N ALA A 2 58.97 35.11 28.71
CA ALA A 2 60.13 34.71 27.87
C ALA A 2 60.13 33.19 27.67
N ALA A 3 59.66 32.71 26.51
CA ALA A 3 60.51 32.33 25.35
C ALA A 3 61.30 31.04 25.66
N LEU A 4 61.22 29.94 24.92
CA LEU A 4 61.46 29.72 23.50
C LEU A 4 60.88 28.34 23.13
N ARG A 5 60.16 28.19 22.01
CA ARG A 5 60.67 27.64 20.73
C ARG A 5 61.46 26.33 20.85
N LEU A 6 60.84 25.22 20.42
CA LEU A 6 61.41 24.09 19.67
C LEU A 6 60.21 23.43 18.94
N ALA A 7 59.76 23.90 17.77
CA ALA A 7 60.35 23.73 16.43
C ALA A 7 60.69 22.27 16.08
N ARG A 8 59.84 21.68 15.21
CA ARG A 8 60.13 20.66 14.19
C ARG A 8 60.99 19.46 14.62
N LEU A 9 60.33 18.32 14.72
CA LEU A 9 60.79 17.09 14.05
C LEU A 9 59.58 16.24 13.71
N ALA A 10 59.09 16.42 12.48
CA ALA A 10 58.38 15.37 11.78
C ALA A 10 59.34 14.19 11.65
N ARG A 11 59.05 13.10 12.35
CA ARG A 11 59.72 11.82 12.14
C ARG A 11 58.69 10.69 12.32
N THR A 12 57.87 10.57 11.29
CA THR A 12 57.53 9.29 10.64
C THR A 12 57.63 8.05 11.52
N ALA A 13 56.52 7.69 12.17
CA ALA A 13 56.27 6.31 12.57
C ALA A 13 55.67 5.57 11.35
N PRO A 14 56.12 4.34 11.04
CA PRO A 14 55.76 3.66 9.80
C PRO A 14 54.28 3.24 9.84
N ARG A 15 53.52 3.69 8.84
CA ARG A 15 52.26 3.03 8.45
C ARG A 15 52.58 1.55 8.19
N PRO A 16 51.72 0.59 8.57
CA PRO A 16 51.83 -0.76 8.06
C PRO A 16 51.70 -0.67 6.53
N ALA A 17 52.82 -0.89 5.84
CA ALA A 17 52.84 -0.98 4.40
C ALA A 17 52.08 -2.25 4.02
N VAL A 18 50.82 -2.10 3.61
CA VAL A 18 50.17 -3.13 2.80
C VAL A 18 50.89 -3.08 1.46
N ARG A 19 51.91 -3.94 1.33
CA ARG A 19 52.55 -4.23 0.05
C ARG A 19 51.47 -4.76 -0.88
N PHE A 20 51.04 -3.92 -1.82
CA PHE A 20 50.54 -4.41 -3.09
C PHE A 20 51.71 -5.10 -3.79
N LEU A 21 51.84 -6.41 -3.58
CA LEU A 21 52.68 -7.26 -4.40
C LEU A 21 52.02 -7.33 -5.78
N SER A 22 52.46 -6.43 -6.66
CA SER A 22 52.37 -6.62 -8.11
C SER A 22 53.31 -7.76 -8.50
N THR A 23 52.84 -9.00 -8.36
CA THR A 23 53.41 -10.12 -9.10
C THR A 23 52.67 -10.22 -10.43
N PRO A 24 53.36 -10.08 -11.58
CA PRO A 24 52.73 -10.36 -12.86
C PRO A 24 52.40 -11.85 -12.89
N PRO A 25 51.19 -12.26 -13.30
CA PRO A 25 50.93 -13.68 -13.47
C PRO A 25 51.85 -14.21 -14.60
N THR A 26 52.78 -15.08 -14.22
CA THR A 26 53.49 -15.97 -15.14
C THR A 26 52.46 -16.65 -16.03
N GLN A 27 52.58 -16.44 -17.34
CA GLN A 27 51.79 -17.13 -18.35
C GLN A 27 52.04 -18.65 -18.25
N PRO A 28 51.01 -19.48 -18.03
CA PRO A 28 51.11 -20.90 -18.35
C PRO A 28 51.16 -21.05 -19.89
N PRO A 29 51.79 -22.11 -20.41
CA PRO A 29 52.05 -22.27 -21.84
C PRO A 29 50.75 -22.28 -22.64
N ALA A 30 50.79 -21.70 -23.82
CA ALA A 30 49.73 -21.74 -24.81
C ALA A 30 49.30 -23.20 -25.06
N SER A 31 48.13 -23.57 -24.56
CA SER A 31 47.43 -24.78 -24.93
C SER A 31 46.16 -24.40 -25.68
N SER A 32 46.05 -24.98 -26.86
CA SER A 32 44.91 -24.98 -27.76
C SER A 32 43.58 -25.12 -27.03
N THR A 33 42.66 -24.21 -27.30
CA THR A 33 41.24 -24.34 -26.95
C THR A 33 40.72 -25.70 -27.45
N PRO A 34 40.16 -26.57 -26.59
CA PRO A 34 39.41 -27.73 -27.07
C PRO A 34 38.14 -27.23 -27.77
N PRO A 35 37.69 -27.88 -28.86
CA PRO A 35 36.51 -27.47 -29.58
C PRO A 35 35.27 -27.53 -28.67
N PRO A 36 34.22 -26.73 -28.96
CA PRO A 36 32.99 -26.74 -28.19
C PRO A 36 32.39 -28.16 -28.13
N PRO A 37 31.67 -28.53 -27.04
CA PRO A 37 30.98 -29.81 -27.01
C PRO A 37 30.05 -29.88 -28.22
N PRO A 38 29.94 -31.05 -28.89
CA PRO A 38 29.06 -31.19 -30.04
C PRO A 38 27.65 -30.81 -29.58
N ALA A 39 27.01 -29.91 -30.33
CA ALA A 39 25.63 -29.53 -30.11
C ALA A 39 24.81 -30.80 -29.91
N GLN A 40 24.13 -30.91 -28.77
CA GLN A 40 23.18 -31.98 -28.57
C GLN A 40 22.15 -31.89 -29.69
N ASN A 41 22.21 -32.87 -30.59
CA ASN A 41 21.28 -33.03 -31.67
C ASN A 41 19.89 -33.15 -31.05
N VAL A 42 19.10 -32.09 -31.14
CA VAL A 42 17.66 -32.05 -30.77
C VAL A 42 16.81 -32.90 -31.74
N SER A 43 17.39 -33.90 -32.37
CA SER A 43 16.78 -34.76 -33.38
C SER A 43 16.30 -36.11 -32.84
N SER A 44 16.24 -36.29 -31.52
CA SER A 44 15.76 -37.54 -30.89
C SER A 44 14.51 -37.34 -30.03
N LEU A 45 13.61 -36.44 -30.43
CA LEU A 45 12.21 -36.62 -30.06
C LEU A 45 11.64 -37.67 -31.02
N PRO A 46 10.99 -38.75 -30.53
CA PRO A 46 10.37 -39.73 -31.41
C PRO A 46 9.27 -39.03 -32.21
N SER A 47 9.46 -38.92 -33.53
CA SER A 47 8.44 -38.42 -34.44
C SER A 47 7.28 -39.42 -34.48
N LEU A 48 6.07 -38.95 -34.17
CA LEU A 48 4.81 -39.69 -34.24
C LEU A 48 4.33 -39.92 -35.69
N ASP A 49 5.26 -40.21 -36.62
CA ASP A 49 4.94 -40.51 -38.00
C ASP A 49 5.10 -42.02 -38.23
N PHE A 50 4.00 -42.75 -38.08
CA PHE A 50 3.89 -44.15 -38.50
C PHE A 50 3.68 -44.19 -40.03
N ALA A 51 4.76 -44.40 -40.78
CA ALA A 51 4.70 -44.83 -42.18
C ALA A 51 5.20 -46.28 -42.29
N PRO A 52 4.55 -47.14 -43.10
CA PRO A 52 4.97 -48.54 -43.25
C PRO A 52 6.34 -48.62 -43.97
N PRO A 53 7.22 -49.58 -43.58
CA PRO A 53 8.52 -49.73 -44.21
C PRO A 53 8.39 -50.40 -45.58
N ASP A 54 9.31 -50.02 -46.48
CA ASP A 54 9.53 -50.53 -47.84
C ASP A 54 8.88 -49.75 -48.99
N ALA A 55 9.35 -48.52 -49.19
CA ALA A 55 9.42 -47.92 -50.52
C ALA A 55 10.71 -47.10 -50.63
N GLU A 56 11.66 -47.54 -51.47
CA GLU A 56 12.86 -46.76 -51.76
C GLU A 56 12.50 -45.40 -52.38
N PRO A 57 13.11 -44.29 -51.93
CA PRO A 57 12.81 -42.99 -52.49
C PRO A 57 13.47 -42.85 -53.86
N GLN A 58 12.70 -43.07 -54.93
CA GLN A 58 13.08 -42.62 -56.26
C GLN A 58 13.26 -41.09 -56.24
N ARG A 59 14.50 -40.66 -56.45
CA ARG A 59 14.90 -39.25 -56.51
C ARG A 59 14.34 -38.62 -57.79
N THR A 60 13.14 -38.07 -57.72
CA THR A 60 12.58 -37.25 -58.79
C THR A 60 13.37 -35.94 -58.87
N GLY A 61 13.93 -35.64 -60.03
CA GLY A 61 14.78 -34.46 -60.29
C GLY A 61 14.05 -33.11 -60.30
N ALA A 62 13.07 -32.92 -59.41
CA ALA A 62 12.35 -31.66 -59.30
C ALA A 62 13.18 -30.67 -58.46
N LYS A 63 13.77 -29.67 -59.12
CA LYS A 63 14.34 -28.49 -58.45
C LYS A 63 13.21 -27.80 -57.67
N SER A 64 13.22 -27.91 -56.34
CA SER A 64 12.29 -27.16 -55.49
C SER A 64 12.53 -25.67 -55.70
N ALA A 65 11.60 -25.01 -56.38
CA ALA A 65 11.64 -23.57 -56.55
C ALA A 65 11.60 -22.95 -55.15
N LYS A 66 12.55 -22.05 -54.85
CA LYS A 66 12.79 -21.43 -53.53
C LYS A 66 11.59 -20.71 -52.90
N ASP A 67 10.40 -20.74 -53.52
CA ASP A 67 9.18 -20.10 -53.05
C ASP A 67 7.89 -20.85 -53.48
N SER A 68 7.94 -22.17 -53.66
CA SER A 68 6.71 -22.94 -53.92
C SER A 68 6.05 -23.31 -52.59
N LEU A 69 5.31 -22.36 -52.00
CA LEU A 69 4.43 -22.65 -50.87
C LEU A 69 3.54 -23.86 -51.17
N SER A 70 3.49 -24.80 -50.23
CA SER A 70 2.63 -25.99 -50.32
C SER A 70 1.18 -25.58 -50.59
N SER A 71 0.44 -26.41 -51.32
CA SER A 71 -0.98 -26.15 -51.64
C SER A 71 -1.82 -25.90 -50.38
N ILE A 72 -1.47 -26.55 -49.28
CA ILE A 72 -2.06 -26.35 -47.95
C ILE A 72 -1.75 -24.95 -47.40
N GLU A 73 -0.51 -24.49 -47.54
CA GLU A 73 -0.05 -23.21 -47.02
C GLU A 73 -0.58 -22.03 -47.84
N ARG A 74 -0.73 -22.21 -49.16
CA ARG A 74 -1.42 -21.28 -50.04
C ARG A 74 -2.90 -21.14 -49.65
N LYS A 75 -3.59 -22.26 -49.39
CA LYS A 75 -4.98 -22.26 -48.90
C LYS A 75 -5.08 -21.56 -47.55
N ARG A 76 -4.21 -21.89 -46.59
CA ARG A 76 -4.16 -21.22 -45.27
C ARG A 76 -3.96 -19.72 -45.41
N ARG A 77 -3.05 -19.26 -46.27
CA ARG A 77 -2.82 -17.82 -46.52
C ARG A 77 -4.06 -17.13 -47.11
N VAL A 78 -4.77 -17.79 -48.03
CA VAL A 78 -6.02 -17.27 -48.60
C VAL A 78 -7.11 -17.19 -47.53
N TYR A 79 -7.31 -18.25 -46.73
CA TYR A 79 -8.28 -18.26 -45.64
C TYR A 79 -7.93 -17.25 -44.54
N SER A 80 -6.67 -17.11 -44.15
CA SER A 80 -6.24 -16.11 -43.16
C SER A 80 -6.45 -14.69 -43.68
N ARG A 81 -6.18 -14.43 -44.97
CA ARG A 81 -6.48 -13.12 -45.58
C ARG A 81 -7.97 -12.84 -45.66
N ALA A 82 -8.76 -13.84 -46.04
CA ALA A 82 -10.22 -13.74 -46.07
C ALA A 82 -10.79 -13.49 -44.67
N ALA A 83 -10.29 -14.20 -43.65
CA ALA A 83 -10.67 -14.02 -42.26
C ALA A 83 -10.31 -12.62 -41.74
N LEU A 84 -9.10 -12.12 -42.03
CA LEU A 84 -8.70 -10.75 -41.69
C LEU A 84 -9.55 -9.70 -42.42
N ALA A 85 -9.90 -9.93 -43.69
CA ALA A 85 -10.79 -9.05 -44.43
C ALA A 85 -12.20 -9.03 -43.83
N LEU A 86 -12.75 -10.18 -43.46
CA LEU A 86 -14.05 -10.28 -42.77
C LEU A 86 -14.01 -9.61 -41.39
N MET A 87 -12.93 -9.80 -40.62
CA MET A 87 -12.73 -9.12 -39.34
C MET A 87 -12.66 -7.60 -39.53
N GLY A 88 -11.93 -7.13 -40.55
CA GLY A 88 -11.84 -5.71 -40.89
C GLY A 88 -13.20 -5.12 -41.31
N LEU A 89 -13.99 -5.84 -42.11
CA LEU A 89 -15.35 -5.44 -42.46
C LEU A 89 -16.27 -5.37 -41.24
N GLY A 90 -16.18 -6.35 -40.33
CA GLY A 90 -16.93 -6.36 -39.08
C GLY A 90 -16.57 -5.20 -38.17
N LEU A 91 -15.27 -4.92 -37.98
CA LEU A 91 -14.78 -3.78 -37.20
C LEU A 91 -15.19 -2.44 -37.84
N GLY A 92 -15.13 -2.33 -39.17
CA GLY A 92 -15.55 -1.13 -39.89
C GLY A 92 -17.06 -0.87 -39.78
N ALA A 93 -17.88 -1.92 -39.95
CA ALA A 93 -19.33 -1.83 -39.74
C ALA A 93 -19.66 -1.49 -38.29
N GLY A 94 -18.97 -2.09 -37.32
CA GLY A 94 -19.10 -1.78 -35.90
C GLY A 94 -18.73 -0.34 -35.58
N TRP A 95 -17.63 0.18 -36.13
CA TRP A 95 -17.23 1.58 -35.95
C TRP A 95 -18.24 2.57 -36.56
N LEU A 96 -18.79 2.26 -37.73
CA LEU A 96 -19.87 3.05 -38.34
C LEU A 96 -21.15 3.04 -37.49
N TYR A 97 -21.51 1.87 -36.94
CA TYR A 97 -22.64 1.72 -36.02
C TYR A 97 -22.43 2.52 -34.72
N MET A 98 -21.22 2.48 -34.16
CA MET A 98 -20.82 3.28 -32.99
C MET A 98 -20.85 4.80 -33.26
N GLY A 99 -20.84 5.25 -34.51
CA GLY A 99 -21.01 6.65 -34.90
C GLY A 99 -22.47 7.14 -35.01
N ARG A 100 -23.45 6.27 -34.75
CA ARG A 100 -24.89 6.60 -34.74
C ARG A 100 -25.19 7.76 -33.77
N GLU A 101 -26.29 8.46 -33.98
CA GLU A 101 -26.79 9.44 -33.00
C GLU A 101 -27.22 8.74 -31.69
N TRP A 102 -27.28 9.50 -30.61
CA TRP A 102 -27.82 9.00 -29.33
C TRP A 102 -29.33 9.06 -29.37
N GLU A 103 -29.97 7.98 -28.97
CA GLU A 103 -31.42 7.97 -28.80
C GLU A 103 -31.80 8.72 -27.52
N ALA A 104 -33.06 9.16 -27.40
CA ALA A 104 -33.52 10.03 -26.32
C ALA A 104 -33.35 9.41 -24.91
N ASP A 105 -33.27 8.07 -24.85
CA ASP A 105 -33.23 7.29 -23.62
C ASP A 105 -31.78 6.90 -23.22
N GLU A 106 -30.79 7.18 -24.07
CA GLU A 106 -29.37 6.89 -23.80
C GLU A 106 -28.71 8.06 -23.04
N ALA A 107 -27.98 7.77 -21.96
CA ALA A 107 -27.26 8.76 -21.18
C ALA A 107 -26.14 9.40 -22.03
N LYS A 108 -26.34 10.64 -22.48
CA LYS A 108 -25.31 11.38 -23.23
C LYS A 108 -24.10 11.67 -22.33
N PRO A 109 -22.86 11.38 -22.77
CA PRO A 109 -21.67 11.75 -22.02
C PRO A 109 -21.59 13.28 -21.89
N LYS A 110 -21.39 13.77 -20.67
CA LYS A 110 -21.47 15.21 -20.33
C LYS A 110 -20.34 16.09 -20.90
N LEU A 111 -19.29 15.52 -21.50
CA LEU A 111 -18.00 16.22 -21.60
C LEU A 111 -17.34 16.30 -22.99
N GLU A 112 -17.94 15.76 -24.07
CA GLU A 112 -17.30 15.80 -25.41
C GLU A 112 -18.14 16.50 -26.47
N ASP A 113 -17.45 17.17 -27.40
CA ASP A 113 -18.02 17.80 -28.60
C ASP A 113 -18.50 16.70 -29.56
N THR A 114 -19.76 16.29 -29.40
CA THR A 114 -20.38 15.15 -30.08
C THR A 114 -20.93 15.49 -31.47
N SER A 115 -20.44 16.58 -32.07
CA SER A 115 -20.91 17.11 -33.35
C SER A 115 -20.57 16.23 -34.56
N THR A 116 -19.49 15.44 -34.51
CA THR A 116 -19.04 14.63 -35.66
C THR A 116 -19.22 13.13 -35.42
N ARG A 117 -19.52 12.36 -36.48
CA ARG A 117 -19.68 10.89 -36.40
C ARG A 117 -18.45 10.20 -35.77
N VAL A 118 -17.26 10.73 -36.01
CA VAL A 118 -15.99 10.24 -35.45
C VAL A 118 -15.91 10.50 -33.95
N SER A 119 -16.25 11.70 -33.48
CA SER A 119 -16.24 11.99 -32.05
C SER A 119 -17.26 11.14 -31.29
N ARG A 120 -18.42 10.83 -31.90
CA ARG A 120 -19.39 9.89 -31.31
C ARG A 120 -18.86 8.48 -31.17
N ALA A 121 -18.23 7.95 -32.21
CA ALA A 121 -17.63 6.62 -32.17
C ALA A 121 -16.51 6.54 -31.13
N ASN A 122 -15.65 7.56 -31.06
CA ASN A 122 -14.58 7.64 -30.07
C ASN A 122 -15.12 7.77 -28.64
N ALA A 123 -16.16 8.57 -28.41
CA ALA A 123 -16.80 8.72 -27.10
C ALA A 123 -17.36 7.37 -26.59
N ARG A 124 -18.06 6.62 -27.45
CA ARG A 124 -18.61 5.29 -27.09
C ARG A 124 -17.51 4.25 -26.86
N ILE A 125 -16.44 4.27 -27.65
CA ILE A 125 -15.27 3.40 -27.41
C ILE A 125 -14.61 3.77 -26.08
N SER A 126 -14.46 5.07 -25.81
CA SER A 126 -13.91 5.56 -24.56
C SER A 126 -14.77 5.13 -23.38
N GLU A 127 -16.09 5.23 -23.45
CA GLU A 127 -17.03 4.80 -22.41
C GLU A 127 -16.99 3.27 -22.19
N MET A 128 -16.91 2.48 -23.26
CA MET A 128 -16.75 1.03 -23.15
C MET A 128 -15.43 0.66 -22.46
N LEU A 129 -14.36 1.41 -22.75
CA LEU A 129 -13.06 1.27 -22.08
C LEU A 129 -13.04 1.91 -20.69
N ASP A 130 -13.96 2.82 -20.40
CA ASP A 130 -14.06 3.54 -19.14
C ASP A 130 -14.43 2.59 -17.99
N TYR A 131 -15.20 1.54 -18.29
CA TYR A 131 -15.43 0.42 -17.36
C TYR A 131 -14.11 -0.21 -16.87
N PHE A 132 -13.10 -0.31 -17.74
CA PHE A 132 -11.79 -0.87 -17.39
C PHE A 132 -10.85 0.15 -16.73
N ASN A 133 -11.13 1.45 -16.85
CA ASN A 133 -10.29 2.52 -16.33
C ASN A 133 -10.81 3.14 -15.02
N LYS A 134 -12.11 3.01 -14.74
CA LYS A 134 -12.72 3.41 -13.47
C LYS A 134 -12.62 2.26 -12.45
N PRO A 135 -12.48 2.57 -11.15
CA PRO A 135 -12.49 1.53 -10.12
C PRO A 135 -13.87 0.84 -10.14
N ALA A 136 -13.89 -0.45 -9.78
CA ALA A 136 -15.09 -1.28 -9.85
C ALA A 136 -16.29 -0.73 -9.03
N TRP A 137 -16.04 0.16 -8.07
CA TRP A 137 -17.04 0.79 -7.21
C TRP A 137 -16.97 2.32 -7.24
N LYS A 138 -18.13 2.97 -7.15
CA LYS A 138 -18.24 4.44 -7.06
C LYS A 138 -17.69 4.98 -5.73
N GLU A 139 -17.73 4.19 -4.67
CA GLU A 139 -17.18 4.50 -3.36
C GLU A 139 -16.43 3.26 -2.87
N LEU A 140 -15.20 3.45 -2.39
CA LEU A 140 -14.30 2.38 -1.98
C LEU A 140 -14.58 1.91 -0.56
N LEU A 141 -15.08 2.80 0.31
CA LEU A 141 -15.43 2.49 1.69
C LEU A 141 -16.91 2.74 1.96
N PRO A 142 -17.52 1.97 2.87
CA PRO A 142 -18.84 2.26 3.38
C PRO A 142 -18.87 3.63 4.09
N PRO A 143 -20.06 4.21 4.31
CA PRO A 143 -20.18 5.46 5.06
C PRO A 143 -19.52 5.32 6.44
N PRO A 144 -18.98 6.42 7.00
CA PRO A 144 -18.36 6.38 8.31
C PRO A 144 -19.36 5.94 9.38
N LEU A 145 -18.84 5.27 10.41
CA LEU A 145 -19.62 4.88 11.58
C LEU A 145 -20.22 6.09 12.29
N PRO A 146 -21.31 5.93 13.07
CA PRO A 146 -21.86 7.02 13.85
C PRO A 146 -20.81 7.63 14.80
N PRO A 147 -20.90 8.94 15.12
CA PRO A 147 -19.84 9.67 15.83
C PRO A 147 -19.39 9.08 17.18
N THR A 148 -20.23 8.25 17.80
CA THR A 148 -19.91 7.58 19.08
C THR A 148 -18.79 6.54 18.95
N HIS A 149 -18.67 5.88 17.79
CA HIS A 149 -17.68 4.83 17.53
C HIS A 149 -16.67 5.24 16.45
N GLN A 150 -16.86 6.39 15.82
CA GLN A 150 -16.02 6.86 14.73
C GLN A 150 -14.67 7.38 15.24
N ARG A 151 -13.59 7.01 14.57
CA ARG A 151 -12.29 7.68 14.73
C ARG A 151 -12.27 9.00 13.97
N PRO A 152 -11.65 10.06 14.53
CA PRO A 152 -11.69 11.41 13.93
C PRO A 152 -10.94 11.53 12.61
N TYR A 153 -9.90 10.72 12.40
CA TYR A 153 -9.04 10.76 11.20
C TYR A 153 -8.91 9.38 10.57
N THR A 154 -8.68 9.36 9.26
CA THR A 154 -8.40 8.13 8.51
C THR A 154 -6.93 8.10 8.11
N LEU A 155 -6.23 7.03 8.45
CA LEU A 155 -4.83 6.79 8.10
C LEU A 155 -4.75 5.71 7.02
N LEU A 156 -4.41 6.12 5.81
CA LEU A 156 -4.16 5.20 4.70
C LEU A 156 -2.72 4.73 4.71
N ILE A 157 -2.51 3.42 4.62
CA ILE A 157 -1.17 2.82 4.77
C ILE A 157 -0.90 1.86 3.63
N SER A 158 0.21 2.08 2.93
CA SER A 158 0.74 1.13 1.94
C SER A 158 1.43 -0.04 2.65
N ILE A 159 1.42 -1.24 2.05
CA ILE A 159 2.09 -2.42 2.60
C ILE A 159 3.55 -2.49 2.13
N ASP A 160 3.74 -2.40 0.81
CA ASP A 160 5.02 -2.67 0.15
C ASP A 160 6.11 -1.66 0.50
N ASP A 161 7.24 -2.21 0.95
CA ASP A 161 8.43 -1.49 1.41
C ASP A 161 8.13 -0.48 2.54
N LEU A 162 6.95 -0.54 3.16
CA LEU A 162 6.53 0.33 4.26
C LEU A 162 6.34 -0.48 5.55
N LEU A 163 5.45 -1.48 5.54
CA LEU A 163 5.21 -2.37 6.67
C LEU A 163 6.01 -3.67 6.52
N VAL A 164 6.12 -4.16 5.29
CA VAL A 164 6.84 -5.40 4.98
C VAL A 164 7.65 -5.20 3.71
N THR A 165 8.69 -6.01 3.55
CA THR A 165 9.40 -6.11 2.27
C THR A 165 9.42 -7.58 1.88
N SER A 166 9.14 -7.85 0.61
CA SER A 166 9.11 -9.21 0.06
C SER A 166 10.25 -9.38 -0.92
N VAL A 167 11.11 -10.36 -0.66
CA VAL A 167 12.25 -10.70 -1.50
C VAL A 167 12.02 -12.09 -2.09
N TRP A 168 12.30 -12.24 -3.38
CA TRP A 168 12.25 -13.54 -4.05
C TRP A 168 13.64 -14.14 -4.18
N ASP A 169 13.77 -15.41 -3.84
CA ASP A 169 14.97 -16.22 -4.01
C ASP A 169 14.64 -17.52 -4.78
N ARG A 170 15.60 -18.03 -5.56
CA ARG A 170 15.42 -19.26 -6.34
C ARG A 170 15.24 -20.50 -5.45
N GLN A 171 15.92 -20.53 -4.30
CA GLN A 171 15.89 -21.69 -3.40
C GLN A 171 14.66 -21.69 -2.49
N HIS A 172 14.25 -20.51 -2.02
CA HIS A 172 13.23 -20.37 -0.98
C HIS A 172 11.93 -19.72 -1.47
N GLY A 173 11.87 -19.28 -2.73
CA GLY A 173 10.75 -18.54 -3.28
C GLY A 173 10.58 -17.16 -2.63
N TRP A 174 9.32 -16.74 -2.47
CA TRP A 174 8.98 -15.47 -1.83
C TRP A 174 9.17 -15.54 -0.31
N ARG A 175 9.95 -14.60 0.23
CA ARG A 175 10.16 -14.40 1.65
C ARG A 175 9.78 -12.98 2.03
N THR A 176 8.89 -12.85 3.00
CA THR A 176 8.42 -11.54 3.47
C THR A 176 9.00 -11.27 4.86
N ALA A 177 9.71 -10.14 5.00
CA ALA A 177 10.21 -9.65 6.27
C ALA A 177 9.27 -8.58 6.83
N LYS A 178 9.05 -8.60 8.14
CA LYS A 178 8.26 -7.59 8.86
C LYS A 178 9.16 -6.45 9.31
N ARG A 179 8.74 -5.20 9.08
CA ARG A 179 9.50 -4.03 9.55
C ARG A 179 9.48 -3.94 11.07
N PRO A 180 10.61 -3.64 11.73
CA PRO A 180 10.65 -3.46 13.17
C PRO A 180 9.63 -2.43 13.64
N GLY A 181 8.84 -2.78 14.65
CA GLY A 181 7.84 -1.89 15.26
C GLY A 181 6.49 -1.79 14.55
N VAL A 182 6.24 -2.56 13.48
CA VAL A 182 4.94 -2.55 12.78
C VAL A 182 3.76 -2.89 13.68
N ASP A 183 3.88 -3.92 14.51
CA ASP A 183 2.77 -4.35 15.37
C ASP A 183 2.40 -3.23 16.36
N TYR A 184 3.41 -2.61 16.98
CA TYR A 184 3.22 -1.47 17.89
C TYR A 184 2.65 -0.25 17.16
N PHE A 185 3.15 0.03 15.96
CA PHE A 185 2.68 1.14 15.14
C PHE A 185 1.18 1.01 14.80
N LEU A 186 0.74 -0.17 14.34
CA LEU A 186 -0.67 -0.42 14.03
C LEU A 186 -1.54 -0.38 15.29
N ALA A 187 -1.12 -1.07 16.35
CA ALA A 187 -1.90 -1.20 17.57
C ALA A 187 -2.02 0.10 18.38
N TYR A 188 -0.98 0.94 18.37
CA TYR A 188 -1.01 2.22 19.06
C TYR A 188 -1.80 3.27 18.26
N LEU A 189 -1.64 3.32 16.93
CA LEU A 189 -2.33 4.31 16.11
C LEU A 189 -3.81 4.00 15.88
N SER A 190 -4.25 2.74 16.01
CA SER A 190 -5.67 2.36 15.88
C SER A 190 -6.58 3.01 16.94
N GLN A 191 -5.99 3.52 18.03
CA GLN A 191 -6.70 4.29 19.06
C GLN A 191 -7.11 5.68 18.55
N PHE A 192 -6.31 6.27 17.67
CA PHE A 192 -6.50 7.65 17.17
C PHE A 192 -7.06 7.70 15.75
N TYR A 193 -6.74 6.71 14.92
CA TYR A 193 -7.03 6.70 13.48
C TYR A 193 -7.87 5.48 13.08
N GLU A 194 -8.76 5.68 12.12
CA GLU A 194 -9.30 4.60 11.29
C GLU A 194 -8.19 4.16 10.33
N ILE A 195 -7.58 3.01 10.60
CA ILE A 195 -6.49 2.50 9.75
C ILE A 195 -7.09 1.76 8.55
N VAL A 196 -6.79 2.27 7.37
CA VAL A 196 -7.17 1.66 6.10
C VAL A 196 -5.92 1.27 5.35
N VAL A 197 -5.75 -0.02 5.10
CA VAL A 197 -4.65 -0.48 4.26
C VAL A 197 -5.03 -0.22 2.81
N PHE A 198 -4.20 0.52 2.08
CA PHE A 198 -4.39 0.73 0.64
C PHE A 198 -3.10 0.38 -0.08
N THR A 199 -3.05 -0.82 -0.68
CA THR A 199 -1.86 -1.35 -1.36
C THR A 199 -2.06 -1.45 -2.87
N THR A 200 -0.96 -1.41 -3.63
CA THR A 200 -0.95 -1.70 -5.08
C THR A 200 -0.77 -3.19 -5.37
N GLN A 201 -0.58 -4.01 -4.34
CA GLN A 201 -0.57 -5.47 -4.46
C GLN A 201 -1.97 -6.02 -4.74
N PRO A 202 -2.09 -7.07 -5.56
CA PRO A 202 -3.33 -7.82 -5.70
C PRO A 202 -3.82 -8.41 -4.37
N SER A 203 -5.14 -8.56 -4.25
CA SER A 203 -5.78 -9.14 -3.05
C SER A 203 -5.18 -10.49 -2.63
N TYR A 204 -4.97 -11.41 -3.58
CA TYR A 204 -4.49 -12.77 -3.30
C TYR A 204 -3.07 -12.83 -2.71
N THR A 205 -2.22 -11.82 -2.93
CA THR A 205 -0.88 -11.77 -2.32
C THR A 205 -0.88 -11.05 -0.98
N ALA A 206 -1.68 -9.98 -0.87
CA ALA A 206 -1.69 -9.12 0.29
C ALA A 206 -2.50 -9.67 1.46
N ILE A 207 -3.62 -10.37 1.20
CA ILE A 207 -4.50 -10.92 2.25
C ILE A 207 -3.72 -11.82 3.23
N PRO A 208 -2.96 -12.84 2.79
CA PRO A 208 -2.23 -13.70 3.72
C PRO A 208 -1.17 -12.96 4.55
N ILE A 209 -0.62 -11.86 4.03
CA ILE A 209 0.34 -11.03 4.77
C ILE A 209 -0.39 -10.24 5.86
N LEU A 210 -1.52 -9.61 5.50
CA LEU A 210 -2.34 -8.85 6.44
C LEU A 210 -2.94 -9.72 7.54
N GLU A 211 -3.38 -10.94 7.23
CA GLU A 211 -3.87 -11.89 8.23
C GLU A 211 -2.80 -12.35 9.22
N LYS A 212 -1.52 -12.28 8.85
CA LYS A 212 -0.41 -12.54 9.77
C LYS A 212 -0.02 -11.32 10.60
N LEU A 213 -0.22 -10.12 10.07
CA LEU A 213 0.05 -8.86 10.77
C LEU A 213 -1.06 -8.52 11.78
N ASP A 214 -2.31 -8.72 11.38
CA ASP A 214 -3.50 -8.49 12.21
C ASP A 214 -4.45 -9.70 12.12
N PRO A 215 -4.17 -10.77 12.88
CA PRO A 215 -4.95 -12.01 12.83
C PRO A 215 -6.43 -11.81 13.21
N PHE A 216 -6.73 -10.89 14.11
CA PHE A 216 -8.09 -10.69 14.60
C PHE A 216 -8.79 -9.48 13.96
N SER A 217 -8.13 -8.81 13.01
CA SER A 217 -8.61 -7.56 12.37
C SER A 217 -9.03 -6.50 13.40
N TRP A 218 -8.25 -6.36 14.48
CA TRP A 218 -8.52 -5.41 15.57
C TRP A 218 -8.02 -4.01 15.23
N TYR A 219 -6.94 -3.90 14.46
CA TYR A 219 -6.25 -2.64 14.19
C TYR A 219 -6.64 -2.08 12.83
N ILE A 220 -6.74 -2.94 11.82
CA ILE A 220 -7.03 -2.55 10.43
C ILE A 220 -8.53 -2.60 10.19
N SER A 221 -9.15 -1.45 9.94
CA SER A 221 -10.59 -1.33 9.70
C SER A 221 -11.00 -1.81 8.30
N TYR A 222 -10.26 -1.38 7.27
CA TYR A 222 -10.56 -1.73 5.88
C TYR A 222 -9.29 -2.07 5.08
N LYS A 223 -9.44 -2.94 4.08
CA LYS A 223 -8.34 -3.46 3.26
C LYS A 223 -8.68 -3.21 1.79
N LEU A 224 -7.94 -2.30 1.16
CA LEU A 224 -8.03 -1.94 -0.25
C LEU A 224 -6.77 -2.43 -0.98
N PHE A 225 -6.99 -3.11 -2.09
CA PHE A 225 -5.95 -3.78 -2.89
C PHE A 225 -5.81 -3.13 -4.26
N ARG A 226 -5.02 -3.74 -5.15
CA ARG A 226 -4.80 -3.29 -6.54
C ARG A 226 -6.10 -3.03 -7.30
N GLU A 227 -7.11 -3.85 -7.05
CA GLU A 227 -8.43 -3.80 -7.67
C GLU A 227 -9.18 -2.48 -7.37
N ALA A 228 -8.81 -1.79 -6.28
CA ALA A 228 -9.34 -0.47 -5.90
C ALA A 228 -8.53 0.72 -6.47
N THR A 229 -7.40 0.46 -7.13
CA THR A 229 -6.56 1.51 -7.73
C THR A 229 -7.02 1.88 -9.14
N ARG A 230 -6.65 3.06 -9.63
CA ARG A 230 -6.87 3.49 -11.03
C ARG A 230 -5.56 3.49 -11.81
N SER A 231 -5.68 3.30 -13.11
CA SER A 231 -4.60 3.65 -14.05
C SER A 231 -4.80 5.09 -14.52
N TYR A 232 -3.84 5.96 -14.25
CA TYR A 232 -3.81 7.34 -14.73
C TYR A 232 -2.50 7.57 -15.47
N ASN A 233 -2.58 7.91 -16.75
CA ASN A 233 -1.42 8.09 -17.63
C ASN A 233 -0.44 6.89 -17.65
N GLY A 234 -0.97 5.67 -17.55
CA GLY A 234 -0.16 4.44 -17.52
C GLY A 234 0.51 4.15 -16.17
N GLN A 235 0.27 4.97 -15.14
CA GLN A 235 0.73 4.74 -13.77
C GLN A 235 -0.43 4.36 -12.86
N ILE A 236 -0.13 3.54 -11.85
CA ILE A 236 -1.11 3.13 -10.84
C ILE A 236 -1.24 4.26 -9.80
N VAL A 237 -2.46 4.75 -9.61
CA VAL A 237 -2.79 5.82 -8.66
C VAL A 237 -3.87 5.39 -7.68
N LYS A 238 -3.71 5.85 -6.45
CA LYS A 238 -4.64 5.73 -5.33
C LYS A 238 -5.45 7.02 -5.27
N ASP A 239 -6.60 7.02 -5.93
CA ASP A 239 -7.47 8.19 -6.01
C ASP A 239 -8.32 8.31 -4.74
N LEU A 240 -7.96 9.27 -3.87
CA LEU A 240 -8.59 9.42 -2.55
C LEU A 240 -10.00 10.00 -2.64
N LYS A 241 -10.40 10.55 -3.79
CA LYS A 241 -11.75 11.08 -4.01
C LYS A 241 -12.83 10.01 -3.84
N TYR A 242 -12.49 8.76 -4.13
CA TYR A 242 -13.41 7.62 -4.04
C TYR A 242 -13.44 6.98 -2.66
N LEU A 243 -12.65 7.46 -1.69
CA LEU A 243 -12.56 6.85 -0.35
C LEU A 243 -13.82 7.05 0.49
N ASN A 244 -14.72 7.97 0.12
CA ASN A 244 -15.89 8.34 0.92
C ASN A 244 -15.53 8.83 2.33
N ARG A 245 -14.48 9.66 2.41
CA ARG A 245 -13.98 10.32 3.63
C ARG A 245 -13.62 11.77 3.33
N ASP A 246 -13.64 12.60 4.35
CA ASP A 246 -13.20 14.00 4.23
C ASP A 246 -11.68 14.09 4.09
N LEU A 247 -11.20 14.59 2.95
CA LEU A 247 -9.77 14.73 2.65
C LEU A 247 -9.01 15.63 3.62
N SER A 248 -9.69 16.54 4.33
CA SER A 248 -9.08 17.36 5.38
C SER A 248 -8.68 16.54 6.61
N LYS A 249 -9.18 15.31 6.73
CA LYS A 249 -8.93 14.37 7.83
C LYS A 249 -8.29 13.05 7.38
N VAL A 250 -7.81 12.99 6.14
CA VAL A 250 -7.15 11.81 5.56
C VAL A 250 -5.65 12.06 5.45
N ILE A 251 -4.86 11.12 5.97
CA ILE A 251 -3.41 11.09 5.84
C ILE A 251 -3.03 9.80 5.12
N ALA A 252 -2.27 9.89 4.02
CA ALA A 252 -1.84 8.74 3.25
C ALA A 252 -0.32 8.52 3.34
N LEU A 253 0.07 7.39 3.92
CA LEU A 253 1.46 6.95 4.04
C LEU A 253 1.80 5.99 2.90
N ASP A 254 2.75 6.37 2.05
CA ASP A 254 3.22 5.55 0.94
C ASP A 254 4.73 5.69 0.74
N THR A 255 5.31 4.77 -0.03
CA THR A 255 6.73 4.77 -0.39
C THR A 255 7.00 5.33 -1.78
N SER A 256 5.95 5.50 -2.59
CA SER A 256 6.02 6.09 -3.93
C SER A 256 5.12 7.31 -4.02
N ALA A 257 5.68 8.44 -4.44
CA ALA A 257 4.92 9.66 -4.69
C ALA A 257 3.93 9.49 -5.86
N GLU A 258 4.26 8.63 -6.83
CA GLU A 258 3.43 8.36 -8.01
C GLU A 258 2.04 7.82 -7.65
N HIS A 259 1.96 7.00 -6.58
CA HIS A 259 0.70 6.44 -6.13
C HIS A 259 -0.28 7.52 -5.65
N LEU A 260 0.21 8.64 -5.13
CA LEU A 260 -0.61 9.70 -4.52
C LEU A 260 -0.56 11.00 -5.33
N GLN A 261 -0.17 10.95 -6.60
CA GLN A 261 -0.01 12.13 -7.45
C GLN A 261 -1.30 12.98 -7.61
N LEU A 262 -2.48 12.38 -7.44
CA LEU A 262 -3.76 13.08 -7.49
C LEU A 262 -4.09 13.85 -6.21
N ASN A 263 -3.48 13.48 -5.08
CA ASN A 263 -3.73 14.07 -3.77
C ASN A 263 -2.42 14.28 -2.98
N PRO A 264 -1.48 15.10 -3.49
CA PRO A 264 -0.17 15.30 -2.85
C PRO A 264 -0.28 15.97 -1.48
N ASP A 265 -1.27 16.84 -1.26
CA ASP A 265 -1.45 17.57 0.00
C ASP A 265 -1.76 16.67 1.21
N SER A 266 -2.33 15.48 0.97
CA SER A 266 -2.64 14.47 1.99
C SER A 266 -1.58 13.37 2.06
N ALA A 267 -0.53 13.44 1.25
CA ALA A 267 0.47 12.40 1.09
C ALA A 267 1.69 12.61 2.00
N VAL A 268 2.16 11.54 2.60
CA VAL A 268 3.42 11.48 3.33
C VAL A 268 4.25 10.35 2.71
N VAL A 269 5.29 10.76 1.97
CA VAL A 269 6.18 9.81 1.29
C VAL A 269 7.31 9.40 2.22
N ILE A 270 7.36 8.13 2.57
CA ILE A 270 8.35 7.54 3.48
C ILE A 270 9.40 6.80 2.64
N PRO A 271 10.69 6.85 3.02
CA PRO A 271 11.71 6.04 2.37
C PRO A 271 11.38 4.54 2.40
N ARG A 272 11.59 3.86 1.26
CA ARG A 272 11.44 2.41 1.13
C ARG A 272 12.34 1.68 2.12
N TRP A 273 11.77 0.76 2.88
CA TRP A 273 12.49 -0.10 3.81
C TRP A 273 13.01 -1.34 3.09
N LYS A 274 14.33 -1.56 3.16
CA LYS A 274 15.03 -2.65 2.45
C LYS A 274 15.30 -3.89 3.32
N GLY A 275 14.62 -4.03 4.46
CA GLY A 275 14.81 -5.18 5.35
C GLY A 275 15.80 -4.97 6.51
N ASP A 276 16.28 -3.75 6.75
CA ASP A 276 17.20 -3.47 7.86
C ASP A 276 16.50 -3.66 9.23
N PRO A 277 16.97 -4.58 10.10
CA PRO A 277 16.39 -4.81 11.43
C PRO A 277 16.62 -3.66 12.42
N SER A 278 17.56 -2.76 12.14
CA SER A 278 17.84 -1.59 12.99
C SER A 278 17.02 -0.36 12.59
N ASP A 279 16.14 -0.48 11.58
CA ASP A 279 15.28 0.61 11.15
C ASP A 279 14.35 1.08 12.28
N ARG A 280 14.36 2.38 12.53
CA ARG A 280 13.45 3.05 13.48
C ARG A 280 12.56 4.07 12.80
N GLY A 281 12.51 4.08 11.47
CA GLY A 281 11.79 5.09 10.70
C GLY A 281 10.28 5.06 10.98
N LEU A 282 9.70 3.87 11.06
CA LEU A 282 8.26 3.71 11.33
C LEU A 282 7.87 4.15 12.75
N ILE A 283 8.65 3.73 13.75
CA ILE A 283 8.43 4.11 15.15
C ILE A 283 8.62 5.62 15.33
N GLY A 284 9.60 6.21 14.65
CA GLY A 284 9.86 7.66 14.70
C GLY A 284 8.72 8.52 14.15
N LEU A 285 7.81 7.97 13.37
CA LEU A 285 6.63 8.70 12.87
C LEU A 285 5.48 8.74 13.87
N ILE A 286 5.46 7.84 14.86
CA ILE A 286 4.39 7.75 15.84
C ILE A 286 4.17 9.08 16.58
N PRO A 287 5.19 9.75 17.15
CA PRO A 287 4.97 10.99 17.90
C PRO A 287 4.31 12.09 17.06
N PHE A 288 4.64 12.16 15.77
CA PHE A 288 4.07 13.12 14.83
C PHE A 288 2.58 12.82 14.55
N LEU A 289 2.27 11.58 14.19
CA LEU A 289 0.89 11.16 13.90
C LEU A 289 0.03 11.23 15.17
N GLU A 290 0.56 10.81 16.31
CA GLU A 290 -0.11 10.89 17.60
C GLU A 290 -0.47 12.33 17.95
N SER A 291 0.45 13.29 17.74
CA SER A 291 0.20 14.70 18.01
C SER A 291 -0.96 15.27 17.19
N ILE A 292 -1.09 14.88 15.93
CA ILE A 292 -2.25 15.25 15.09
C ILE A 292 -3.53 14.63 15.67
N GLY A 293 -3.49 13.36 16.08
CA GLY A 293 -4.64 12.67 16.67
C GLY A 293 -5.09 13.27 18.01
N ILE A 294 -4.15 13.75 18.82
CA ILE A 294 -4.42 14.39 20.13
C ILE A 294 -4.93 15.82 19.98
N HIS A 295 -4.29 16.64 19.15
CA HIS A 295 -4.67 18.05 19.00
C HIS A 295 -5.90 18.26 18.11
N GLN A 296 -6.24 17.26 17.30
CA GLN A 296 -7.40 17.24 16.42
C GLN A 296 -7.56 18.54 15.58
N PRO A 297 -6.55 18.89 14.75
CA PRO A 297 -6.65 20.06 13.88
C PRO A 297 -7.77 19.89 12.83
N PRO A 298 -8.49 20.97 12.46
CA PRO A 298 -9.60 20.88 11.52
C PRO A 298 -9.18 20.41 10.11
N ASP A 299 -7.94 20.72 9.70
CA ASP A 299 -7.36 20.27 8.44
C ASP A 299 -5.90 19.85 8.63
N VAL A 300 -5.56 18.64 8.19
CA VAL A 300 -4.22 18.07 8.30
C VAL A 300 -3.28 18.54 7.18
N ARG A 301 -3.80 18.93 6.02
CA ARG A 301 -3.00 19.24 4.81
C ARG A 301 -1.99 20.37 5.01
N PRO A 302 -2.31 21.50 5.67
CA PRO A 302 -1.32 22.54 5.93
C PRO A 302 -0.18 22.07 6.84
N ILE A 303 -0.48 21.15 7.76
CA ILE A 303 0.51 20.56 8.67
C ILE A 303 1.44 19.67 7.87
N LEU A 304 0.90 18.75 7.05
CA LEU A 304 1.70 17.86 6.22
C LEU A 304 2.63 18.64 5.27
N LYS A 305 2.11 19.68 4.62
CA LYS A 305 2.87 20.57 3.74
C LYS A 305 4.06 21.24 4.42
N ALA A 306 3.94 21.59 5.71
CA ALA A 306 5.04 22.20 6.46
C ALA A 306 6.25 21.26 6.67
N TYR A 307 6.02 19.94 6.60
CA TYR A 307 7.05 18.90 6.72
C TYR A 307 7.42 18.24 5.38
N GLU A 308 6.86 18.71 4.26
CA GLU A 308 7.18 18.21 2.93
C GLU A 308 8.68 18.36 2.64
N GLY A 309 9.29 17.30 2.11
CA GLY A 309 10.74 17.26 1.81
C GLY A 309 11.67 17.20 3.02
N LYS A 310 11.14 17.14 4.25
CA LYS A 310 11.93 17.05 5.48
C LYS A 310 11.84 15.65 6.09
N ASN A 311 12.81 15.33 6.96
CA ASN A 311 12.73 14.12 7.78
C ASN A 311 11.75 14.36 8.95
N ILE A 312 10.51 13.91 8.78
CA ILE A 312 9.41 14.15 9.73
C ILE A 312 9.78 13.75 11.16
N PRO A 313 10.31 12.53 11.45
CA PRO A 313 10.69 12.15 12.81
C PRO A 313 11.67 13.12 13.48
N LEU A 314 12.72 13.53 12.78
CA LEU A 314 13.78 14.37 13.35
C LEU A 314 13.31 15.81 13.56
N GLU A 315 12.62 16.39 12.58
CA GLU A 315 12.14 17.77 12.67
C GLU A 315 11.02 17.92 13.70
N TYR A 316 10.12 16.94 13.79
CA TYR A 316 9.10 16.93 14.81
C TYR A 316 9.69 16.80 16.22
N ALA A 317 10.67 15.92 16.42
CA ALA A 317 11.34 15.76 17.72
C ALA A 317 12.02 17.07 18.20
N LYS A 318 12.65 17.82 17.28
CA LYS A 318 13.20 19.15 17.61
C LYS A 318 12.11 20.12 18.04
N LYS A 319 11.03 20.20 17.26
CA LYS A 319 9.89 21.09 17.55
C LYS A 319 9.24 20.76 18.90
N GLU A 320 9.11 19.49 19.21
CA GLU A 320 8.58 19.02 20.49
C GLU A 320 9.48 19.41 21.66
N ALA A 321 10.80 19.22 21.52
CA ALA A 321 11.77 19.64 22.53
C ALA A 321 11.74 21.16 22.77
N GLU A 322 11.57 21.97 21.71
CA GLU A 322 11.40 23.42 21.82
C GLU A 322 10.12 23.80 22.57
N ILE A 323 8.98 23.16 22.24
CA ILE A 323 7.70 23.40 22.93
C ILE A 323 7.83 23.04 24.41
N LYS A 324 8.45 21.89 24.72
CA LYS A 324 8.69 21.45 26.09
C LYS A 324 9.62 22.40 26.84
N ALA A 325 10.70 22.86 26.21
CA ALA A 325 11.62 23.83 26.81
C ALA A 325 10.93 25.16 27.12
N LYS A 326 10.04 25.64 26.24
CA LYS A 326 9.22 26.84 26.48
C LYS A 326 8.27 26.65 27.66
N HIS A 327 7.57 25.52 27.71
CA HIS A 327 6.67 25.18 28.83
C HIS A 327 7.41 25.14 30.18
N ILE A 328 8.60 24.52 30.22
CA ILE A 328 9.44 24.50 31.43
C ILE A 328 9.90 25.91 31.80
N ALA A 329 10.34 26.71 30.84
CA ALA A 329 10.79 28.08 31.09
C ALA A 329 9.66 29.00 31.59
N GLU A 330 8.44 28.84 31.07
CA GLU A 330 7.24 29.54 31.55
C GLU A 330 6.90 29.13 32.97
N TRP A 331 6.91 27.82 33.27
CA TRP A 331 6.71 27.32 34.63
C TRP A 331 7.76 27.86 35.63
N GLU A 332 9.04 27.89 35.24
CA GLU A 332 10.10 28.45 36.09
C GLU A 332 9.91 29.96 36.32
N LYS A 333 9.47 30.71 35.30
CA LYS A 333 9.15 32.14 35.43
C LYS A 333 7.98 32.36 36.38
N GLU A 334 6.90 31.57 36.28
CA GLU A 334 5.78 31.65 37.21
C GLU A 334 6.19 31.33 38.65
N LYS A 335 7.05 30.33 38.84
CA LYS A 335 7.59 29.97 40.17
C LYS A 335 8.43 31.10 40.76
N LYS A 336 9.25 31.77 39.94
CA LYS A 336 10.04 32.95 40.36
C LYS A 336 9.16 34.18 40.62
N GLY A 337 8.10 34.39 39.84
CA GLY A 337 7.14 35.48 40.01
C GLY A 337 6.20 35.32 41.22
N LYS A 338 5.88 34.08 41.61
CA LYS A 338 5.09 33.75 42.81
C LYS A 338 5.96 33.56 44.07
N GLY A 339 7.29 33.67 43.96
CA GLY A 339 8.23 33.52 45.08
C GLY A 339 8.26 34.69 46.08
N GLY A 340 7.34 35.66 45.98
CA GLY A 340 7.32 36.87 46.81
C GLY A 340 6.05 37.11 47.63
N ALA A 341 4.98 36.30 47.50
CA ALA A 341 3.77 36.50 48.31
C ALA A 341 2.93 35.21 48.40
N VAL A 342 2.27 35.05 49.56
CA VAL A 342 1.26 34.03 49.92
C VAL A 342 1.76 32.90 50.83
N THR A 343 2.01 33.27 52.09
CA THR A 343 1.59 32.49 53.28
C THR A 343 0.07 32.57 53.43
N GLY A 344 -0.69 31.94 52.52
CA GLY A 344 -2.15 32.02 52.48
C GLY A 344 -2.78 30.65 52.35
N PHE A 345 -3.58 30.30 53.35
CA PHE A 345 -4.46 29.14 53.44
C PHE A 345 -5.09 28.76 52.08
N THR A 346 -4.77 27.58 51.56
CA THR A 346 -5.44 27.02 50.38
C THR A 346 -6.79 26.44 50.78
N LEU A 347 -7.88 26.95 50.20
CA LEU A 347 -9.28 26.56 50.42
C LEU A 347 -9.57 25.04 50.24
N SER A 348 -8.67 24.31 49.57
CA SER A 348 -8.77 22.85 49.37
C SER A 348 -8.56 22.02 50.63
N GLY A 349 -7.99 22.60 51.71
CA GLY A 349 -7.85 21.92 53.01
C GLY A 349 -9.09 21.99 53.89
N LEU A 350 -10.09 22.81 53.55
CA LEU A 350 -11.31 23.03 54.34
C LEU A 350 -12.46 22.09 53.93
N PHE A 351 -12.47 21.59 52.71
CA PHE A 351 -13.43 20.62 52.21
C PHE A 351 -12.72 19.29 51.99
N GLY A 352 -12.76 18.40 52.99
CA GLY A 352 -12.01 17.15 53.11
C GLY A 352 -12.25 16.11 52.00
N GLY A 353 -11.89 16.43 50.76
CA GLY A 353 -11.72 15.47 49.69
C GLY A 353 -10.40 14.69 49.87
N PRO A 354 -10.34 13.41 49.46
CA PRO A 354 -9.14 12.60 49.59
C PRO A 354 -7.99 13.27 48.81
N ALA A 355 -6.98 13.74 49.53
CA ALA A 355 -5.76 14.26 48.96
C ALA A 355 -5.07 13.13 48.17
N ARG A 356 -5.15 13.18 46.84
CA ARG A 356 -4.22 12.42 45.99
C ARG A 356 -2.80 12.94 46.28
N PRO A 357 -1.87 12.10 46.76
CA PRO A 357 -0.50 12.53 46.97
C PRO A 357 0.17 12.66 45.61
N THR A 358 0.10 13.84 45.00
CA THR A 358 0.89 14.16 43.81
C THR A 358 2.19 14.82 44.26
N SER A 359 3.11 13.99 44.75
CA SER A 359 4.50 14.39 44.95
C SER A 359 5.23 14.45 43.60
N HIS A 360 4.81 15.33 42.69
CA HIS A 360 5.61 15.67 41.52
C HIS A 360 6.60 16.76 41.90
N THR A 361 7.86 16.39 42.07
CA THR A 361 9.01 17.27 42.37
C THR A 361 9.55 18.02 41.14
N GLY A 362 8.83 18.01 40.01
CA GLY A 362 9.24 18.60 38.73
C GLY A 362 8.15 19.44 38.05
N PRO A 363 8.44 20.03 36.87
CA PRO A 363 7.44 20.76 36.09
C PRO A 363 6.24 19.86 35.76
N PRO A 364 5.01 20.40 35.75
CA PRO A 364 3.83 19.62 35.39
C PRO A 364 3.95 19.13 33.94
N PRO A 365 3.54 17.88 33.65
CA PRO A 365 3.62 17.33 32.31
C PRO A 365 2.81 18.16 31.33
N THR A 366 3.32 18.30 30.11
CA THR A 366 2.65 19.03 29.02
C THR A 366 1.34 18.32 28.66
N TYR A 367 0.35 19.04 28.10
CA TYR A 367 -0.92 18.43 27.64
C TYR A 367 -0.70 17.18 26.76
N LEU A 368 0.25 17.27 25.81
CA LEU A 368 0.65 16.16 24.94
C LEU A 368 1.20 14.97 25.73
N GLU A 369 2.00 15.22 26.78
CA GLU A 369 2.60 14.17 27.61
C GLU A 369 1.55 13.46 28.48
N GLN A 370 0.62 14.21 29.07
CA GLN A 370 -0.51 13.64 29.82
C GLN A 370 -1.34 12.72 28.92
N LYS A 371 -1.68 13.19 27.71
CA LYS A 371 -2.47 12.40 26.74
C LYS A 371 -1.72 11.17 26.23
N ARG A 372 -0.39 11.27 26.04
CA ARG A 372 0.49 10.13 25.74
C ARG A 372 0.45 9.07 26.81
N GLU A 373 0.57 9.48 28.08
CA GLU A 373 0.55 8.55 29.20
C GLU A 373 -0.80 7.81 29.29
N GLU A 374 -1.91 8.53 29.13
CA GLU A 374 -3.25 7.94 29.05
C GLU A 374 -3.35 6.93 27.89
N ALA A 375 -2.91 7.29 26.68
CA ALA A 375 -2.94 6.40 25.53
C ALA A 375 -2.04 5.17 25.70
N GLN A 376 -0.86 5.34 26.31
CA GLN A 376 0.02 4.21 26.62
C GLN A 376 -0.56 3.29 27.69
N GLN A 377 -1.28 3.83 28.67
CA GLN A 377 -2.01 3.02 29.65
C GLN A 377 -3.13 2.23 28.97
N LEU A 378 -3.91 2.88 28.09
CA LEU A 378 -4.96 2.22 27.32
C LEU A 378 -4.39 1.11 26.43
N TYR A 379 -3.30 1.39 25.71
CA TYR A 379 -2.59 0.38 24.92
C TYR A 379 -2.18 -0.84 25.75
N ARG A 380 -1.58 -0.62 26.93
CA ARG A 380 -1.19 -1.73 27.81
C ARG A 380 -2.39 -2.56 28.26
N GLN A 381 -3.48 -1.90 28.66
CA GLN A 381 -4.72 -2.56 29.07
C GLN A 381 -5.33 -3.37 27.92
N GLU A 382 -5.38 -2.81 26.70
CA GLU A 382 -5.84 -3.50 25.50
C GLU A 382 -4.97 -4.73 25.21
N GLN A 383 -3.64 -4.61 25.27
CA GLN A 383 -2.74 -5.75 25.04
C GLN A 383 -2.89 -6.84 26.11
N GLU A 384 -3.11 -6.48 27.38
CA GLU A 384 -3.39 -7.43 28.45
C GLU A 384 -4.72 -8.15 28.23
N TYR A 385 -5.76 -7.42 27.81
CA TYR A 385 -7.06 -7.97 27.48
C TYR A 385 -6.99 -8.93 26.27
N LEU A 386 -6.30 -8.54 25.20
CA LEU A 386 -6.11 -9.39 24.01
C LEU A 386 -5.37 -10.69 24.38
N LYS A 387 -4.35 -10.61 25.23
CA LYS A 387 -3.60 -11.78 25.69
C LYS A 387 -4.42 -12.68 26.61
N ALA A 388 -5.21 -12.10 27.51
CA ALA A 388 -6.07 -12.86 28.42
C ALA A 388 -7.13 -13.67 27.66
N ASN A 389 -7.68 -13.10 26.58
CA ASN A 389 -8.79 -13.67 25.83
C ASN A 389 -8.39 -14.27 24.46
N GLU A 390 -7.09 -14.47 24.22
CA GLU A 390 -6.59 -14.93 22.91
C GLU A 390 -7.27 -16.24 22.44
N ALA A 391 -7.52 -17.17 23.35
CA ALA A 391 -8.16 -18.44 23.05
C ALA A 391 -9.63 -18.28 22.59
N GLU A 392 -10.36 -17.36 23.21
CA GLU A 392 -11.74 -17.04 22.85
C GLU A 392 -11.79 -16.39 21.47
N PHE A 393 -10.90 -15.43 21.20
CA PHE A 393 -10.82 -14.78 19.90
C PHE A 393 -10.45 -15.76 18.78
N LYS A 394 -9.55 -16.71 19.03
CA LYS A 394 -9.24 -17.77 18.05
C LYS A 394 -10.46 -18.62 17.75
N ARG A 395 -11.19 -19.03 18.79
CA ARG A 395 -12.41 -19.81 18.63
C ARG A 395 -13.48 -19.05 17.81
N LEU A 396 -13.75 -17.79 18.15
CA LEU A 396 -14.71 -16.95 17.42
C LEU A 396 -14.30 -16.78 15.95
N ARG A 397 -13.00 -16.58 15.69
CA ARG A 397 -12.47 -16.47 14.33
C ARG A 397 -12.69 -17.76 13.55
N ASP A 398 -12.37 -18.92 14.13
CA ASP A 398 -12.53 -20.20 13.45
C ASP A 398 -14.01 -20.49 13.16
N GLU A 399 -14.91 -20.15 14.10
CA GLU A 399 -16.36 -20.25 13.92
C GLU A 399 -16.88 -19.34 12.79
N ASP A 400 -16.37 -18.10 12.68
CA ASP A 400 -16.72 -17.18 11.58
C ASP A 400 -16.15 -17.65 10.23
N ILE A 401 -14.92 -18.17 10.20
CA ILE A 401 -14.33 -18.77 8.98
C ILE A 401 -15.17 -19.96 8.52
N GLU A 402 -15.60 -20.83 9.45
CA GLU A 402 -16.49 -21.93 9.13
C GLU A 402 -17.86 -21.46 8.62
N ARG A 403 -18.42 -20.40 9.20
CA ARG A 403 -19.69 -19.81 8.75
C ARG A 403 -19.55 -19.27 7.33
N GLN A 404 -18.51 -18.48 7.07
CA GLN A 404 -18.21 -17.96 5.73
C GLN A 404 -17.97 -19.09 4.72
N MET A 405 -17.24 -20.13 5.11
CA MET A 405 -17.02 -21.31 4.27
C MET A 405 -18.32 -22.04 3.96
N LYS A 406 -19.25 -22.15 4.91
CA LYS A 406 -20.59 -22.74 4.69
C LYS A 406 -21.42 -21.88 3.75
N GLU A 407 -21.42 -20.56 3.91
CA GLU A 407 -22.10 -19.61 3.02
C GLU A 407 -21.52 -19.63 1.60
N MET A 408 -20.20 -19.63 1.45
CA MET A 408 -19.53 -19.73 0.15
C MET A 408 -19.83 -21.06 -0.53
N LYS A 409 -19.81 -22.19 0.20
CA LYS A 409 -20.19 -23.49 -0.35
C LYS A 409 -21.66 -23.47 -0.79
N GLY A 410 -22.57 -22.94 0.03
CA GLY A 410 -23.99 -22.80 -0.32
C GLY A 410 -24.21 -21.92 -1.55
N SER A 411 -23.48 -20.81 -1.67
CA SER A 411 -23.51 -19.91 -2.83
C SER A 411 -22.93 -20.56 -4.09
N LEU A 412 -21.84 -21.32 -3.97
CA LEU A 412 -21.22 -22.06 -5.08
C LEU A 412 -22.15 -23.16 -5.60
N TRP A 413 -22.82 -23.88 -4.69
CA TRP A 413 -23.84 -24.88 -5.01
C TRP A 413 -25.09 -24.24 -5.64
N GLY A 414 -25.52 -23.06 -5.18
CA GLY A 414 -26.59 -22.28 -5.79
C GLY A 414 -26.25 -21.81 -7.21
N PHE A 415 -25.02 -21.35 -7.42
CA PHE A 415 -24.49 -20.93 -8.73
C PHE A 415 -24.37 -22.11 -9.70
N LEU A 416 -23.88 -23.27 -9.25
CA LEU A 416 -23.79 -24.51 -10.05
C LEU A 416 -25.17 -25.09 -10.41
N ASN A 417 -26.18 -24.92 -9.56
CA ASN A 417 -27.55 -25.35 -9.82
C ASN A 417 -28.42 -24.28 -10.51
N GLY A 418 -27.83 -23.17 -10.97
CA GLY A 418 -28.53 -22.16 -11.77
C GLY A 418 -29.52 -21.26 -11.01
N GLN A 419 -29.49 -21.25 -9.68
CA GLN A 419 -30.27 -20.29 -8.88
C GLN A 419 -29.41 -19.08 -8.54
N MET A 420 -29.61 -18.00 -9.29
CA MET A 420 -29.04 -16.68 -9.01
C MET A 420 -29.74 -16.11 -7.75
N VAL A 421 -29.20 -16.39 -6.57
CA VAL A 421 -29.68 -15.76 -5.33
C VAL A 421 -29.11 -14.34 -5.31
N LEU A 422 -29.93 -13.37 -5.73
CA LEU A 422 -29.68 -11.95 -5.48
C LEU A 422 -29.66 -11.72 -3.96
N PRO A 423 -28.74 -10.89 -3.43
CA PRO A 423 -28.81 -10.49 -2.03
C PRO A 423 -30.14 -9.76 -1.78
N PRO A 424 -30.75 -9.92 -0.59
CA PRO A 424 -32.01 -9.26 -0.27
C PRO A 424 -31.82 -7.74 -0.31
N ALA A 425 -32.70 -7.05 -1.02
CA ALA A 425 -32.78 -5.61 -1.01
C ALA A 425 -33.20 -5.16 0.40
N GLU A 426 -32.31 -4.44 1.10
CA GLU A 426 -32.66 -3.79 2.35
C GLU A 426 -33.57 -2.58 2.06
N GLY A 427 -34.84 -2.67 2.50
CA GLY A 427 -35.57 -1.51 3.04
C GLY A 427 -36.63 -0.84 2.17
N GLU A 428 -37.74 -1.52 1.87
CA GLU A 428 -39.05 -0.87 1.79
C GLU A 428 -40.02 -1.60 2.74
N ASP A 429 -40.42 -0.91 3.80
CA ASP A 429 -41.72 -1.01 4.52
C ASP A 429 -41.59 -0.72 6.01
N ALA A 430 -41.56 0.57 6.35
CA ALA A 430 -42.02 1.05 7.65
C ALA A 430 -43.23 1.97 7.41
N LYS A 431 -44.39 1.35 7.14
CA LYS A 431 -45.69 2.02 7.18
C LYS A 431 -45.95 2.51 8.60
N LYS A 432 -45.98 3.84 8.78
CA LYS A 432 -46.54 4.50 9.98
C LYS A 432 -48.01 4.05 10.15
N PRO A 433 -48.47 3.63 11.34
CA PRO A 433 -49.89 3.54 11.59
C PRO A 433 -50.46 4.95 11.74
N SER A 434 -51.45 5.25 10.90
CA SER A 434 -52.29 6.45 10.98
C SER A 434 -53.13 6.42 12.26
N SER A 435 -53.24 7.60 12.87
CA SER A 435 -54.20 7.97 13.91
C SER A 435 -55.62 7.45 13.66
N SER A 436 -56.16 6.75 14.65
CA SER A 436 -57.54 6.85 15.11
C SER A 436 -57.61 6.34 16.54
#